data_AF-A0A831YAI2-F1
#
_entry.id   AF-A0A831YAI2-F1
#
_cell.length_a   1.000
_cell.length_b   1.000
_cell.length_c   1.000
_cell.angle_alpha   90.00
_cell.angle_beta   90.00
_cell.angle_gamma   90.00
#
_symmetry.space_group_name_H-M   'P 1'
#
loop_
_entity.id
_entity.type
_entity.pdbx_description
1 polymer ?
#
loop_
_entity_poly.entity_id
_entity_poly.type
_entity_poly.pdbx_seq_one_letter_code
_entity_poly.pdbx_strand_id
1 'polypeptide(L)'
;GNERLQVEILLDKANIHPTKTMPIFEADKGYDCLWLRSFLLQKHLFPLIPYRKNTSKASAFKEMFSIKSKRWKVERTFAWLKRKCRRLMIRWERKLLIWEAFTTLGLTFMWVNNLLR
;
A
#
# COMPACT_ATOMS: atom_id res chain seq x y z
N GLY A 1 -0.68 2.74 -17.60
CA GLY A 1 -1.77 1.85 -17.15
C GLY A 1 -2.47 2.50 -15.98
N ASN A 2 -3.79 2.33 -15.87
CA ASN A 2 -4.56 2.90 -14.76
C ASN A 2 -4.34 2.06 -13.50
N GLU A 3 -3.47 2.53 -12.61
CA GLU A 3 -3.11 1.90 -11.33
C GLU A 3 -4.33 1.51 -10.47
N ARG A 4 -5.45 2.23 -10.63
CA ARG A 4 -6.68 1.94 -9.89
C ARG A 4 -7.33 0.62 -10.30
N LEU A 5 -7.19 0.22 -11.57
CA LEU A 5 -7.70 -1.06 -12.05
C LEU A 5 -6.89 -2.24 -11.50
N GLN A 6 -5.63 -2.02 -11.12
CA GLN A 6 -4.81 -3.05 -10.51
C GLN A 6 -5.32 -3.43 -9.11
N VAL A 7 -6.08 -2.55 -8.45
CA VAL A 7 -6.61 -2.82 -7.10
C VAL A 7 -7.49 -4.07 -7.11
N GLU A 8 -8.35 -4.24 -8.11
CA GLU A 8 -9.22 -5.41 -8.23
C GLU A 8 -8.41 -6.70 -8.32
N ILE A 9 -7.43 -6.74 -9.24
CA ILE A 9 -6.54 -7.88 -9.44
C ILE A 9 -5.75 -8.22 -8.16
N LEU A 10 -5.29 -7.19 -7.44
CA LEU A 10 -4.53 -7.36 -6.21
C LEU A 10 -5.41 -7.83 -5.05
N LEU A 11 -6.66 -7.36 -5.00
CA LEU A 11 -7.62 -7.75 -3.97
C LEU A 11 -7.97 -9.24 -4.08
N ASP A 12 -8.18 -9.72 -5.30
CA ASP A 12 -8.45 -11.13 -5.57
C ASP A 12 -7.26 -12.02 -5.16
N LYS A 13 -6.03 -11.54 -5.40
CA LYS A 13 -4.80 -12.25 -4.98
C LYS A 13 -4.57 -12.23 -3.46
N ALA A 14 -5.04 -11.20 -2.76
CA ALA A 14 -4.82 -11.04 -1.33
C ALA A 14 -5.63 -12.03 -0.47
N ASN A 15 -6.57 -12.77 -1.08
CA ASN A 15 -7.39 -13.80 -0.45
C ASN A 15 -7.98 -13.35 0.90
N ILE A 16 -8.60 -12.16 0.91
CA ILE A 16 -9.09 -11.52 2.12
C ILE A 16 -10.32 -12.28 2.62
N HIS A 17 -10.18 -12.94 3.77
CA HIS A 17 -11.29 -13.62 4.41
C HIS A 17 -12.14 -12.66 5.25
N PRO A 18 -13.48 -12.82 5.26
CA PRO A 18 -14.35 -12.02 6.10
C PRO A 18 -14.03 -12.25 7.57
N THR A 19 -13.60 -11.20 8.27
CA THR A 19 -13.35 -11.19 9.72
C THR A 19 -14.54 -10.62 10.48
N LYS A 20 -14.57 -10.83 11.82
CA LYS A 20 -15.58 -10.25 12.73
C LYS A 20 -15.68 -8.73 12.64
N THR A 21 -14.60 -8.07 12.22
CA THR A 21 -14.56 -6.64 11.91
C THR A 21 -14.32 -6.42 10.42
N MET A 22 -14.90 -5.35 9.86
CA MET A 22 -14.65 -4.95 8.48
C MET A 22 -13.15 -4.62 8.27
N PRO A 23 -12.42 -5.33 7.39
CA PRO A 23 -11.03 -5.05 7.10
C PRO A 23 -10.85 -3.65 6.48
N ILE A 24 -9.74 -3.00 6.80
CA ILE A 24 -9.44 -1.65 6.32
C ILE A 24 -8.51 -1.72 5.11
N PHE A 25 -8.95 -1.12 4.00
CA PHE A 25 -8.14 -0.92 2.81
C PHE A 25 -7.49 0.47 2.84
N GLU A 26 -6.16 0.52 2.94
CA GLU A 26 -5.40 1.76 3.02
C GLU A 26 -4.60 1.99 1.72
N ALA A 27 -4.87 3.09 0.99
CA ALA A 27 -4.20 3.41 -0.28
C ALA A 27 -4.00 4.91 -0.51
N ASP A 28 -2.97 5.30 -1.25
CA ASP A 28 -2.57 6.71 -1.40
C ASP A 28 -3.64 7.59 -2.05
N LYS A 29 -3.48 8.91 -1.91
CA LYS A 29 -4.41 9.92 -2.46
C LYS A 29 -4.67 9.75 -3.97
N GLY A 30 -3.72 9.19 -4.73
CA GLY A 30 -3.88 8.91 -6.17
C GLY A 30 -5.00 7.90 -6.49
N TYR A 31 -5.29 7.00 -5.54
CA TYR A 31 -6.35 6.00 -5.64
C TYR A 31 -7.74 6.57 -5.36
N ASP A 32 -7.87 7.83 -4.94
CA ASP A 32 -9.18 8.43 -4.66
C ASP A 32 -10.05 8.46 -5.93
N CYS A 33 -11.11 7.66 -5.91
CA CYS A 33 -12.13 7.64 -6.95
C CYS A 33 -13.44 7.08 -6.38
N LEU A 34 -14.57 7.65 -6.83
CA LEU A 34 -15.91 7.28 -6.36
C LEU A 34 -16.22 5.81 -6.61
N TRP A 35 -15.98 5.32 -7.83
CA TRP A 35 -16.23 3.92 -8.18
C TRP A 35 -15.40 2.96 -7.32
N LEU A 36 -14.13 3.29 -7.04
CA LEU A 36 -13.25 2.42 -6.25
C LEU A 36 -13.70 2.34 -4.79
N ARG A 37 -14.14 3.46 -4.22
CA ARG A 37 -14.70 3.48 -2.86
C ARG A 37 -15.97 2.64 -2.77
N SER A 38 -16.88 2.77 -3.73
CA SER A 38 -18.11 1.96 -3.79
C SER A 38 -17.80 0.48 -3.96
N PHE A 39 -16.85 0.14 -4.84
CA PHE A 39 -16.38 -1.23 -5.05
C PHE A 39 -15.81 -1.86 -3.76
N LEU A 40 -14.94 -1.13 -3.04
CA LEU A 40 -14.39 -1.61 -1.77
C LEU A 40 -15.47 -1.86 -0.72
N LEU A 41 -16.45 -0.97 -0.60
CA LEU A 41 -17.58 -1.15 0.31
C LEU A 41 -18.45 -2.36 -0.06
N GLN A 42 -18.70 -2.59 -1.36
CA GLN A 42 -19.39 -3.80 -1.85
C GLN A 42 -18.62 -5.08 -1.51
N LYS A 43 -17.28 -5.02 -1.44
CA LYS A 43 -16.41 -6.13 -1.03
C LYS A 43 -16.22 -6.21 0.49
N HIS A 44 -17.02 -5.50 1.28
CA HIS A 44 -16.91 -5.43 2.75
C HIS A 44 -15.53 -4.97 3.21
N LEU A 45 -14.94 -3.99 2.53
CA LEU A 45 -13.68 -3.35 2.88
C LEU A 45 -13.90 -1.86 3.14
N PHE A 46 -13.34 -1.37 4.23
CA PHE A 46 -13.41 0.05 4.55
C PHE A 46 -12.34 0.85 3.78
N PRO A 47 -12.70 1.80 2.91
CA PRO A 47 -11.73 2.55 2.11
C PRO A 47 -11.10 3.71 2.92
N LEU A 48 -9.96 3.45 3.56
CA LEU A 48 -9.12 4.46 4.21
C LEU A 48 -8.22 5.18 3.18
N ILE A 49 -8.83 5.92 2.26
CA ILE A 49 -8.16 6.66 1.20
C ILE A 49 -8.32 8.17 1.46
N PRO A 50 -7.26 8.99 1.40
CA PRO A 50 -7.38 10.44 1.48
C PRO A 50 -8.16 11.00 0.29
N TYR A 51 -9.12 11.88 0.54
CA TYR A 51 -9.84 12.55 -0.55
C TYR A 51 -8.94 13.49 -1.34
N ARG A 52 -9.15 13.56 -2.66
CA ARG A 52 -8.35 14.42 -3.55
C ARG A 52 -8.64 15.90 -3.29
N LYS A 53 -9.92 16.22 -3.10
CA LYS A 53 -10.42 17.53 -2.70
C LYS A 53 -10.26 17.68 -1.18
N ASN A 54 -9.84 18.86 -0.74
CA ASN A 54 -9.81 19.20 0.68
C ASN A 54 -11.26 19.30 1.18
N THR A 55 -11.79 18.19 1.70
CA THR A 55 -13.14 18.13 2.26
C THR A 55 -13.03 17.89 3.75
N SER A 56 -13.64 18.76 4.56
CA SER A 56 -13.67 18.67 6.03
C SER A 56 -14.21 17.33 6.55
N LYS A 57 -15.02 16.63 5.76
CA LYS A 57 -15.53 15.28 6.07
C LYS A 57 -14.43 14.22 6.18
N ALA A 58 -13.32 14.38 5.47
CA ALA A 58 -12.24 13.38 5.44
C ALA A 58 -11.51 13.26 6.79
N SER A 59 -11.25 14.39 7.45
CA SER A 59 -10.62 14.44 8.77
C SER A 59 -11.57 13.95 9.86
N ALA A 60 -12.85 14.34 9.79
CA ALA A 60 -13.87 13.96 10.76
C ALA A 60 -14.06 12.44 10.86
N PHE A 61 -14.07 11.72 9.74
CA PHE A 61 -14.20 10.25 9.74
C PHE A 61 -12.99 9.54 10.37
N LYS A 62 -11.78 10.03 10.13
CA LYS A 62 -10.56 9.38 10.68
C LYS A 62 -10.49 9.51 12.19
N GLU A 63 -10.89 10.67 12.72
CA GLU A 63 -11.01 10.91 14.16
C GLU A 63 -12.14 10.09 14.79
N MET A 64 -13.32 10.06 14.16
CA MET A 64 -14.50 9.36 14.67
C MET A 64 -14.25 7.86 14.89
N PHE A 65 -13.49 7.20 14.00
CA PHE A 65 -13.21 5.76 14.11
C PHE A 65 -11.84 5.43 14.74
N SER A 66 -11.10 6.43 15.24
CA SER A 66 -9.76 6.25 15.83
C SER A 66 -8.79 5.41 14.97
N ILE A 67 -8.95 5.47 13.64
CA ILE A 67 -8.20 4.61 12.73
C ILE A 67 -6.77 5.14 12.59
N LYS A 68 -5.83 4.45 13.25
CA LYS A 68 -4.39 4.71 13.10
C LYS A 68 -3.91 4.18 11.74
N SER A 69 -3.56 5.10 10.86
CA SER A 69 -2.89 4.83 9.58
C SER A 69 -1.60 4.04 9.80
N LYS A 70 -1.42 2.94 9.07
CA LYS A 70 -0.24 2.08 9.14
C LYS A 70 0.69 2.25 7.93
N ARG A 71 0.36 3.17 7.00
CA ARG A 71 1.21 3.57 5.85
C ARG A 71 2.68 3.78 6.20
N TRP A 72 2.95 4.42 7.35
CA TRP A 72 4.31 4.73 7.78
C TRP A 72 5.21 3.49 7.85
N LYS A 73 4.66 2.30 8.12
CA LYS A 73 5.44 1.05 8.15
C LYS A 73 5.98 0.73 6.75
N VAL A 74 5.11 0.77 5.74
CA VAL A 74 5.44 0.48 4.35
C VAL A 74 6.41 1.53 3.81
N GLU A 75 6.14 2.81 4.04
CA GLU A 75 7.02 3.92 3.63
C GLU A 75 8.41 3.80 4.26
N ARG A 76 8.47 3.43 5.55
CA ARG A 76 9.72 3.22 6.27
C ARG A 76 10.50 2.03 5.71
N THR A 77 9.84 0.93 5.38
CA THR A 77 10.48 -0.22 4.70
C THR A 77 11.09 0.20 3.37
N PHE A 78 10.38 0.99 2.57
CA PHE A 78 10.96 1.53 1.33
C PHE A 78 12.14 2.47 1.59
N ALA A 79 12.08 3.30 2.63
CA ALA A 79 13.20 4.16 2.99
C ALA A 79 14.45 3.36 3.37
N TRP A 80 14.29 2.27 4.14
CA TRP A 80 15.39 1.36 4.48
C TRP A 80 15.98 0.67 3.25
N LEU A 81 15.12 0.13 2.38
CA LEU A 81 15.53 -0.51 1.14
C LEU A 81 16.33 0.47 0.26
N LYS A 82 15.81 1.68 0.05
CA LYS A 82 16.48 2.72 -0.75
C LYS A 82 17.81 3.15 -0.12
N ARG A 83 17.87 3.33 1.21
CA ARG A 83 19.09 3.77 1.91
C ARG A 83 20.27 2.81 1.70
N LYS A 84 20.02 1.50 1.70
CA LYS A 84 21.06 0.48 1.54
C LYS A 84 21.27 0.04 0.09
N CYS A 85 20.23 0.07 -0.73
CA CYS A 85 20.25 -0.40 -2.12
C CYS A 85 20.14 0.77 -3.11
N ARG A 86 21.26 1.43 -3.42
CA ARG A 86 21.30 2.58 -4.36
C ARG A 86 20.75 2.25 -5.75
N ARG A 87 20.99 1.03 -6.27
CA ARG A 87 20.45 0.58 -7.57
C ARG A 87 18.92 0.64 -7.63
N LEU A 88 18.25 0.21 -6.54
CA LEU A 88 16.80 0.28 -6.41
C LEU A 88 16.30 1.72 -6.24
N MET A 89 17.02 2.55 -5.49
CA MET A 89 16.67 3.97 -5.30
C MET A 89 16.62 4.73 -6.62
N ILE A 90 17.67 4.59 -7.44
CA ILE A 90 17.82 5.34 -8.70
C ILE A 90 16.94 4.77 -9.82
N ARG A 91 16.43 3.53 -9.67
CA ARG A 91 15.72 2.78 -10.71
C ARG A 91 16.55 2.61 -11.99
N TRP A 92 17.80 2.18 -11.82
CA TRP A 92 18.71 1.86 -12.94
C TRP A 92 18.14 0.78 -13.87
N GLU A 93 17.45 -0.20 -13.29
CA GLU A 93 16.93 -1.34 -14.03
C GLU A 93 15.65 -0.97 -14.79
N ARG A 94 15.72 -0.98 -16.12
CA ARG A 94 14.59 -0.69 -17.02
C ARG A 94 13.77 -1.94 -17.36
N LYS A 95 14.39 -3.12 -17.24
CA LYS A 95 13.71 -4.42 -17.42
C LYS A 95 13.02 -4.81 -16.12
N LEU A 96 11.71 -5.07 -16.20
CA LEU A 96 10.88 -5.43 -15.04
C LEU A 96 11.41 -6.66 -14.28
N LEU A 97 11.83 -7.70 -15.01
CA LEU A 97 12.42 -8.91 -14.44
C LEU A 97 13.65 -8.62 -13.58
N ILE A 98 14.55 -7.75 -14.06
CA ILE A 98 15.78 -7.42 -13.34
C ILE A 98 15.45 -6.56 -12.12
N TRP A 99 14.53 -5.61 -12.28
CA TRP A 99 14.05 -4.78 -11.18
C TRP A 99 13.41 -5.62 -10.07
N GLU A 100 12.60 -6.61 -10.43
CA GLU A 100 11.96 -7.55 -9.50
C GLU A 100 13.01 -8.38 -8.76
N ALA A 101 13.98 -8.96 -9.48
CA ALA A 101 15.05 -9.75 -8.89
C ALA A 101 15.87 -8.96 -7.85
N PHE A 102 16.27 -7.72 -8.18
CA PHE A 102 16.99 -6.88 -7.22
C PHE A 102 16.12 -6.45 -6.03
N THR A 103 14.82 -6.25 -6.25
CA THR A 103 13.89 -5.89 -5.18
C THR A 103 13.77 -7.03 -4.17
N THR A 104 13.58 -8.25 -4.67
CA THR A 104 13.56 -9.47 -3.85
C THR A 104 14.89 -9.64 -3.11
N LEU A 105 16.02 -9.52 -3.81
CA LEU A 105 17.35 -9.64 -3.22
C LEU A 105 17.58 -8.62 -2.09
N GLY A 106 17.19 -7.36 -2.31
CA GLY A 106 17.31 -6.29 -1.32
C GLY A 106 16.44 -6.52 -0.08
N LEU A 107 15.23 -7.05 -0.26
CA LEU A 107 14.36 -7.46 0.84
C LEU A 107 14.96 -8.63 1.63
N THR A 108 15.42 -9.69 0.96
CA THR A 108 16.08 -10.82 1.64
C THR A 108 17.31 -10.36 2.43
N PHE A 109 18.16 -9.52 1.84
CA PHE A 109 19.32 -8.96 2.53
C PHE A 109 18.91 -8.18 3.79
N MET A 110 17.85 -7.36 3.71
CA MET A 110 17.35 -6.62 4.87
C MET A 110 16.88 -7.56 5.99
N TRP A 111 16.12 -8.59 5.66
CA TRP A 111 15.60 -9.56 6.64
C TRP A 111 16.72 -10.37 7.28
N VAL A 112 17.66 -10.89 6.50
CA VAL A 112 18.82 -11.64 7.01
C VAL A 112 19.60 -10.79 8.01
N ASN A 113 19.88 -9.52 7.70
CA ASN A 113 20.56 -8.62 8.63
C ASN A 113 19.78 -8.32 9.91
N ASN A 114 18.44 -8.33 9.86
CA ASN A 114 17.62 -8.13 11.04
C ASN A 114 17.53 -9.39 11.91
N LEU A 115 17.63 -10.58 11.31
CA LEU A 115 17.56 -11.87 12.02
C LEU A 115 18.90 -12.29 12.65
N LEU A 116 20.02 -11.86 12.05
CA LEU A 116 21.38 -12.14 12.54
C LEU A 116 21.86 -11.13 13.59
N ARG A 117 21.00 -10.19 13.99
CA ARG A 117 21.23 -9.23 15.08
C ARG A 117 20.54 -9.72 16.34
#